data_AF-A0A561E5W8-F1
#
_entry.id   AF-A0A561E5W8-F1
#
_cell.length_a   1.000
_cell.length_b   1.000
_cell.length_c   1.000
_cell.angle_alpha   90.00
_cell.angle_beta   90.00
_cell.angle_gamma   90.00
#
_symmetry.space_group_name_H-M   'P 1'
#
loop_
_entity.id
_entity.type
_entity.pdbx_description
1 polymer ?
#
loop_
_entity_poly.entity_id
_entity_poly.type
_entity_poly.pdbx_seq_one_letter_code
_entity_poly.pdbx_strand_id
1 'polypeptide(L)'
;MARYEIAFSGELVPGAQLEAVQANLAKLFQADAQRIAQLFSGRRVVIKNNLDEASAEKYRSTLERAGARVEVVDTEAQVIEEIELAPPPPAAPVSQTSVQPTGRLVVAPRDEYMAAFADVDAPDFGVAALGADLQDGKAEVAAPNLDLSAFSLAPVGSDMGQAKAAQAAPAPDTSHLKLL
;
A
#
# COMPACT_ATOMS: atom_id res chain seq x y z
N MET A 1 -32.65 4.19 8.60
CA MET A 1 -32.81 5.65 8.40
C MET A 1 -31.95 5.92 7.19
N ALA A 2 -32.61 6.10 6.04
CA ALA A 2 -31.98 6.04 4.73
C ALA A 2 -30.86 7.08 4.64
N ARG A 3 -29.64 6.58 4.38
CA ARG A 3 -28.46 7.41 4.13
C ARG A 3 -28.23 7.40 2.63
N TYR A 4 -28.38 8.55 2.01
CA TYR A 4 -28.15 8.72 0.59
C TYR A 4 -26.72 9.20 0.35
N GLU A 5 -26.15 8.74 -0.76
CA GLU A 5 -24.92 9.26 -1.29
C GLU A 5 -25.14 9.84 -2.68
N ILE A 6 -24.34 10.86 -3.00
CA ILE A 6 -24.40 11.53 -4.29
C ILE A 6 -23.13 11.19 -5.04
N ALA A 7 -23.30 10.38 -6.08
CA ALA A 7 -22.23 9.97 -6.97
C ALA A 7 -22.37 10.73 -8.30
N PHE A 8 -21.25 11.25 -8.79
CA PHE A 8 -21.18 11.86 -10.10
C PHE A 8 -20.33 10.98 -11.02
N SER A 9 -20.88 10.66 -12.20
CA SER A 9 -20.29 9.73 -13.18
C SER A 9 -19.57 10.43 -14.33
N GLY A 10 -19.35 11.75 -14.25
CA GLY A 10 -18.68 12.49 -15.34
C GLY A 10 -19.58 12.79 -16.54
N GLU A 11 -20.86 12.40 -16.50
CA GLU A 11 -21.82 12.63 -17.58
C GLU A 11 -22.36 14.06 -17.57
N LEU A 12 -22.24 14.73 -18.72
CA LEU A 12 -22.79 16.07 -18.98
C LEU A 12 -24.16 15.93 -19.65
N VAL A 13 -25.08 16.84 -19.31
CA VAL A 13 -26.38 16.93 -20.01
C VAL A 13 -26.15 17.37 -21.46
N PRO A 14 -26.86 16.78 -22.45
CA PRO A 14 -26.72 17.17 -23.85
C PRO A 14 -27.04 18.66 -24.05
N GLY A 15 -26.03 19.43 -24.46
CA GLY A 15 -26.11 20.88 -24.68
C GLY A 15 -25.38 21.76 -23.66
N ALA A 16 -24.78 21.18 -22.61
CA ALA A 16 -23.99 21.93 -21.64
C ALA A 16 -22.50 22.00 -22.03
N GLN A 17 -21.89 23.18 -21.99
CA GLN A 17 -20.45 23.35 -22.23
C GLN A 17 -19.64 22.86 -21.01
N LEU A 18 -18.70 21.96 -21.26
CA LEU A 18 -17.85 21.33 -20.25
C LEU A 18 -17.16 22.37 -19.32
N GLU A 19 -16.73 23.49 -19.88
CA GLU A 19 -16.06 24.58 -19.15
C GLU A 19 -17.02 25.33 -18.19
N ALA A 20 -18.26 25.57 -18.62
CA ALA A 20 -19.28 26.23 -17.81
C ALA A 20 -19.81 25.32 -16.69
N VAL A 21 -20.01 24.02 -16.98
CA VAL A 21 -20.43 23.05 -15.97
C VAL A 21 -19.34 22.88 -14.91
N GLN A 22 -18.07 22.79 -15.31
CA GLN A 22 -16.94 22.73 -14.36
C GLN A 22 -16.90 23.95 -13.43
N ALA A 23 -17.10 25.16 -13.95
CA ALA A 23 -17.12 26.38 -13.15
C ALA A 23 -18.31 26.41 -12.17
N ASN A 24 -19.49 25.93 -12.59
CA ASN A 24 -20.67 25.85 -11.73
C ASN A 24 -20.53 24.78 -10.66
N LEU A 25 -19.95 23.63 -11.00
CA LEU A 25 -19.65 22.54 -10.07
C LEU A 25 -18.61 22.98 -9.03
N ALA A 26 -17.59 23.75 -9.44
CA ALA A 26 -16.58 24.30 -8.56
C ALA A 26 -17.16 25.24 -7.50
N LYS A 27 -18.10 26.10 -7.91
CA LYS A 27 -18.78 27.01 -7.01
C LYS A 27 -19.73 26.29 -6.06
N LEU A 28 -20.49 25.32 -6.55
CA LEU A 28 -21.46 24.56 -5.75
C LEU A 28 -20.77 23.65 -4.73
N PHE A 29 -19.65 23.03 -5.11
CA PHE A 29 -18.97 22.06 -4.27
C PHE A 29 -17.75 22.62 -3.52
N GLN A 30 -17.36 23.88 -3.77
CA GLN A 30 -16.15 24.51 -3.23
C GLN A 30 -14.90 23.62 -3.36
N ALA A 31 -14.82 22.86 -4.45
CA ALA A 31 -13.76 21.90 -4.68
C ALA A 31 -12.79 22.41 -5.73
N ASP A 32 -11.53 22.01 -5.58
CA ASP A 32 -10.44 22.36 -6.49
C ASP A 32 -10.71 21.89 -7.91
N ALA A 33 -10.29 22.71 -8.89
CA ALA A 33 -10.39 22.40 -10.32
C ALA A 33 -9.76 21.04 -10.69
N GLN A 34 -8.74 20.60 -9.94
CA GLN A 34 -8.12 19.28 -10.06
C GLN A 34 -9.06 18.13 -9.68
N ARG A 35 -9.82 18.28 -8.59
CA ARG A 35 -10.79 17.28 -8.16
C ARG A 35 -11.93 17.21 -9.17
N ILE A 36 -12.38 18.34 -9.69
CA ILE A 36 -13.41 18.41 -10.73
C ILE A 36 -12.92 17.79 -12.04
N ALA A 37 -11.70 18.06 -12.48
CA ALA A 37 -11.13 17.39 -13.65
C ALA A 37 -11.06 15.85 -13.47
N GLN A 38 -10.77 15.38 -12.26
CA GLN A 38 -10.85 13.94 -11.92
C GLN A 38 -12.29 13.43 -11.89
N LEU A 39 -13.28 14.22 -11.46
CA LEU A 39 -14.71 13.88 -11.56
C LEU A 39 -15.15 13.70 -13.02
N PHE A 40 -14.58 14.47 -13.94
CA PHE A 40 -14.82 14.39 -15.39
C PHE A 40 -13.96 13.34 -16.10
N SER A 41 -13.15 12.55 -15.38
CA SER A 41 -12.35 11.46 -15.97
C SER A 41 -13.17 10.22 -16.35
N GLY A 42 -14.50 10.28 -16.21
CA GLY A 42 -15.43 9.18 -16.55
C GLY A 42 -15.52 8.08 -15.49
N ARG A 43 -14.88 8.26 -14.33
CA ARG A 43 -15.02 7.35 -13.17
C ARG A 43 -16.08 7.89 -12.22
N ARG A 44 -16.91 7.00 -11.66
CA ARG A 44 -17.85 7.32 -10.58
C ARG A 44 -17.07 7.87 -9.38
N VAL A 45 -17.39 9.09 -8.96
CA VAL A 45 -16.80 9.67 -7.75
C VAL A 45 -17.90 10.13 -6.82
N VAL A 46 -17.79 9.71 -5.56
CA VAL A 46 -18.70 10.11 -4.48
C VAL A 46 -18.34 11.53 -4.05
N ILE A 47 -19.24 12.47 -4.30
CA ILE A 47 -19.09 13.87 -3.95
C ILE A 47 -19.33 14.06 -2.45
N LYS A 48 -20.38 13.43 -1.92
CA LYS A 48 -20.70 13.49 -0.49
C LYS A 48 -21.52 12.28 -0.06
N ASN A 49 -21.14 11.69 1.07
CA ASN A 49 -21.84 10.59 1.71
C ASN A 49 -22.61 11.08 2.95
N ASN A 50 -23.59 10.29 3.41
CA ASN A 50 -24.38 10.56 4.62
C ASN A 50 -25.36 11.77 4.48
N LEU A 51 -26.09 11.86 3.36
CA LEU A 51 -27.12 12.86 3.17
C LEU A 51 -28.52 12.27 3.42
N ASP A 52 -29.41 13.08 4.02
CA ASP A 52 -30.84 12.77 4.10
C ASP A 52 -31.52 12.91 2.73
N GLU A 53 -32.65 12.22 2.52
CA GLU A 53 -33.44 12.22 1.27
C GLU A 53 -33.71 13.65 0.75
N ALA A 54 -34.20 14.52 1.63
CA ALA A 54 -34.52 15.91 1.31
C ALA A 54 -33.28 16.74 0.93
N SER A 55 -32.08 16.35 1.38
CA SER A 55 -30.83 16.98 0.98
C SER A 55 -30.35 16.41 -0.35
N ALA A 56 -30.41 15.09 -0.52
CA ALA A 56 -30.00 14.42 -1.75
C ALA A 56 -30.77 14.91 -2.99
N GLU A 57 -32.09 15.06 -2.88
CA GLU A 57 -32.91 15.62 -3.97
C GLU A 57 -32.57 17.08 -4.30
N LYS A 58 -32.29 17.89 -3.28
CA LYS A 58 -31.87 19.28 -3.48
C LYS A 58 -30.55 19.36 -4.24
N TYR A 59 -29.59 18.52 -3.89
CA TYR A 59 -28.32 18.43 -4.60
C TYR A 59 -28.49 17.88 -6.02
N ARG A 60 -29.32 16.85 -6.23
CA ARG A 60 -29.65 16.36 -7.58
C ARG A 60 -30.20 17.49 -8.44
N SER A 61 -31.17 18.24 -7.92
CA SER A 61 -31.81 19.32 -8.68
C SER A 61 -30.87 20.49 -8.98
N THR A 62 -29.97 20.86 -8.06
CA THR A 62 -28.99 21.93 -8.30
C THR A 62 -27.91 21.50 -9.28
N LEU A 63 -27.49 20.24 -9.23
CA LEU A 63 -26.46 19.68 -10.11
C LEU A 63 -27.00 19.43 -11.53
N GLU A 64 -28.23 18.94 -11.65
CA GLU A 64 -28.93 18.79 -12.94
C GLU A 64 -29.15 20.15 -13.60
N ARG A 65 -29.54 21.16 -12.82
CA ARG A 65 -29.62 22.56 -13.30
C ARG A 65 -28.26 23.14 -13.69
N ALA A 66 -27.18 22.67 -13.08
CA ALA A 66 -25.82 23.05 -13.43
C ALA A 66 -25.31 22.32 -14.69
N GLY A 67 -26.07 21.39 -15.27
CA GLY A 67 -25.73 20.65 -16.49
C GLY A 67 -24.97 19.34 -16.24
N ALA A 68 -24.97 18.85 -15.00
CA ALA A 68 -24.30 17.62 -14.58
C ALA A 68 -25.33 16.51 -14.30
N ARG A 69 -25.18 15.33 -14.91
CA ARG A 69 -26.02 14.18 -14.60
C ARG A 69 -25.48 13.51 -13.34
N VAL A 70 -26.33 13.39 -12.32
CA VAL A 70 -25.95 12.88 -11.00
C VAL A 70 -26.83 11.69 -10.67
N GLU A 71 -26.19 10.67 -10.09
CA GLU A 71 -26.87 9.48 -9.61
C GLU A 71 -26.97 9.56 -8.08
N VAL A 72 -28.20 9.56 -7.58
CA VAL A 72 -28.46 9.45 -6.15
C VAL A 72 -28.57 7.97 -5.85
N VAL A 73 -27.61 7.45 -5.09
CA VAL A 73 -27.58 6.04 -4.71
C VAL A 73 -28.02 5.96 -3.25
N ASP A 74 -29.03 5.14 -2.99
CA ASP A 74 -29.43 4.81 -1.63
C ASP A 74 -28.45 3.78 -1.07
N THR A 75 -27.79 4.12 0.03
CA THR A 75 -26.81 3.22 0.67
C THR A 75 -27.52 2.03 1.33
N GLU A 76 -28.80 2.13 1.70
CA GLU A 76 -29.54 0.98 2.24
C GLU A 76 -29.99 0.00 1.14
N ALA A 77 -30.18 0.44 -0.11
CA ALA A 77 -30.58 -0.45 -1.22
C ALA A 77 -29.42 -1.33 -1.74
N GLN A 78 -28.20 -0.80 -1.82
CA GLN A 78 -27.04 -1.60 -2.28
C GLN A 78 -26.56 -2.64 -1.26
N VAL A 79 -26.90 -2.51 0.02
CA VAL A 79 -26.57 -3.53 1.03
C VAL A 79 -27.56 -4.69 1.01
N ILE A 80 -28.76 -4.52 0.43
CA ILE A 80 -29.82 -5.54 0.44
C ILE A 80 -29.90 -6.29 -0.91
N GLU A 81 -29.63 -5.65 -2.05
CA GLU A 81 -29.66 -6.32 -3.37
C GLU A 81 -28.44 -7.22 -3.68
N GLU A 82 -27.33 -7.13 -2.95
CA GLU A 82 -26.19 -8.06 -3.11
C GLU A 82 -26.16 -9.17 -2.03
N ILE A 83 -27.31 -9.47 -1.41
CA ILE A 83 -27.48 -10.65 -0.54
C ILE A 83 -28.87 -11.30 -0.76
N GLU A 84 -29.38 -11.33 -1.99
CA GLU A 84 -30.46 -12.26 -2.36
C GLU A 84 -29.89 -13.55 -2.97
N LEU A 85 -29.53 -14.47 -2.07
CA LEU A 85 -29.94 -15.87 -2.14
C LEU A 85 -29.53 -16.70 -3.38
N ALA A 86 -28.25 -17.07 -3.45
CA ALA A 86 -27.90 -18.41 -3.93
C ALA A 86 -27.76 -19.33 -2.70
N PRO A 87 -28.54 -20.43 -2.58
CA PRO A 87 -28.37 -21.40 -1.51
C PRO A 87 -26.94 -21.98 -1.58
N PRO A 88 -26.25 -22.14 -0.43
CA PRO A 88 -24.88 -22.65 -0.43
C PRO A 88 -24.87 -24.06 -1.03
N PRO A 89 -24.09 -24.33 -2.09
CA PRO A 89 -23.82 -25.71 -2.46
C PRO A 89 -23.16 -26.41 -1.25
N PRO A 90 -23.49 -27.68 -0.99
CA PRO A 90 -22.99 -28.41 0.16
C PRO A 90 -21.47 -28.36 0.19
N ALA A 91 -20.94 -28.07 1.39
CA ALA A 91 -19.52 -28.03 1.69
C ALA A 91 -18.84 -29.33 1.24
N ALA A 92 -18.22 -29.27 0.06
CA ALA A 92 -17.13 -30.16 -0.26
C ALA A 92 -15.98 -29.81 0.70
N PRO A 93 -15.26 -30.81 1.25
CA PRO A 93 -14.12 -30.54 2.11
C PRO A 93 -13.13 -29.70 1.30
N VAL A 94 -12.90 -28.47 1.76
CA VAL A 94 -11.78 -27.64 1.34
C VAL A 94 -10.51 -28.38 1.73
N SER A 95 -10.09 -29.28 0.85
CA SER A 95 -8.76 -29.85 0.88
C SER A 95 -7.81 -28.66 0.80
N GLN A 96 -7.08 -28.44 1.89
CA GLN A 96 -6.04 -27.43 1.99
C GLN A 96 -4.95 -27.80 0.98
N THR A 97 -5.15 -27.37 -0.26
CA THR A 97 -4.15 -27.50 -1.30
C THR A 97 -3.07 -26.47 -0.98
N SER A 98 -2.00 -26.92 -0.37
CA SER A 98 -0.72 -26.23 -0.38
C SER A 98 -0.22 -26.21 -1.82
N VAL A 99 -0.68 -25.23 -2.60
CA VAL A 99 -0.12 -24.94 -3.93
C VAL A 99 1.28 -24.37 -3.70
N GLN A 100 2.28 -25.23 -3.83
CA GLN A 100 3.62 -24.77 -4.14
C GLN A 100 3.57 -24.14 -5.54
N PRO A 101 4.20 -22.97 -5.76
CA PRO A 101 4.20 -22.32 -7.06
C PRO A 101 5.03 -23.15 -8.04
N THR A 102 4.37 -24.02 -8.80
CA THR A 102 4.98 -24.82 -9.87
C THR A 102 4.31 -24.49 -11.19
N GLY A 103 4.45 -23.25 -11.65
CA GLY A 103 4.10 -22.95 -13.04
C GLY A 103 3.83 -21.48 -13.37
N ARG A 104 3.43 -21.31 -14.62
CA ARG A 104 2.91 -20.05 -15.16
C ARG A 104 1.43 -19.93 -14.77
N LEU A 105 1.02 -18.74 -14.34
CA LEU A 105 -0.38 -18.46 -14.06
C LEU A 105 -1.15 -18.40 -15.37
N VAL A 106 -2.12 -19.29 -15.58
CA VAL A 106 -3.02 -19.28 -16.74
C VAL A 106 -4.40 -18.79 -16.31
N VAL A 107 -4.75 -17.57 -16.72
CA VAL A 107 -6.04 -16.94 -16.41
C VAL A 107 -6.86 -16.86 -17.70
N ALA A 108 -8.05 -17.46 -17.69
CA ALA A 108 -9.01 -17.28 -18.78
C ALA A 108 -9.53 -15.84 -18.77
N PRO A 109 -9.40 -15.07 -19.87
CA PRO A 109 -9.90 -13.71 -19.94
C PRO A 109 -11.41 -13.65 -19.72
N ARG A 110 -11.86 -12.69 -18.91
CA ARG A 110 -13.29 -12.47 -18.62
C ARG A 110 -13.93 -11.46 -19.57
N ASP A 111 -13.15 -10.54 -20.11
CA ASP A 111 -13.59 -9.45 -20.96
C ASP A 111 -12.47 -9.04 -21.95
N GLU A 112 -12.77 -8.09 -22.85
CA GLU A 112 -11.80 -7.60 -23.85
C GLU A 112 -10.60 -6.87 -23.22
N TYR A 113 -10.79 -6.26 -22.05
CA TYR A 113 -9.72 -5.58 -21.34
C TYR A 113 -8.71 -6.58 -20.76
N MET A 114 -9.17 -7.67 -20.16
CA MET A 114 -8.30 -8.75 -19.70
C MET A 114 -7.68 -9.50 -20.88
N ALA A 115 -8.39 -9.64 -22.00
CA ALA A 115 -7.86 -10.29 -23.20
C ALA A 115 -6.64 -9.55 -23.77
N ALA A 116 -6.56 -8.22 -23.58
CA ALA A 116 -5.38 -7.43 -23.95
C ALA A 116 -4.09 -7.87 -23.24
N PHE A 117 -4.19 -8.62 -22.14
CA PHE A 117 -3.07 -9.13 -21.37
C PHE A 117 -2.91 -10.66 -21.44
N ALA A 118 -3.62 -11.34 -22.36
CA ALA A 118 -3.57 -12.80 -22.48
C ALA A 118 -2.16 -13.35 -22.76
N ASP A 119 -1.32 -12.56 -23.45
CA ASP A 119 0.05 -12.95 -23.80
C ASP A 119 1.08 -12.58 -22.71
N VAL A 120 0.67 -11.91 -21.63
CA VAL A 120 1.58 -11.54 -20.55
C VAL A 120 2.10 -12.81 -19.85
N ASP A 121 3.41 -12.89 -19.69
CA ASP A 121 4.06 -13.99 -18.98
C ASP A 121 4.15 -13.64 -17.48
N ALA A 122 3.28 -14.29 -16.70
CA ALA A 122 3.14 -14.05 -15.26
C ALA A 122 3.51 -15.32 -14.47
N PRO A 123 4.50 -15.24 -13.56
CA PRO A 123 4.75 -16.31 -12.61
C PRO A 123 3.53 -16.52 -11.70
N ASP A 124 3.21 -17.78 -11.39
CA ASP A 124 2.20 -18.08 -10.37
C ASP A 124 2.85 -17.94 -8.99
N PHE A 125 2.54 -16.85 -8.29
CA PHE A 125 3.05 -16.60 -6.92
C PHE A 125 2.21 -17.30 -5.84
N GLY A 126 1.11 -17.98 -6.21
CA GLY A 126 0.19 -18.60 -5.25
C GLY A 126 -0.39 -17.61 -4.24
N VAL A 127 -1.11 -18.13 -3.25
CA VAL A 127 -1.60 -17.36 -2.11
C VAL A 127 -1.12 -18.04 -0.83
N ALA A 128 -0.37 -17.30 -0.02
CA ALA A 128 0.10 -17.81 1.26
C ALA A 128 -1.04 -17.86 2.29
N ALA A 129 -0.93 -18.78 3.25
CA ALA A 129 -1.91 -18.90 4.34
C ALA A 129 -1.89 -17.66 5.25
N LEU A 130 -2.97 -17.47 6.02
CA LEU A 130 -3.05 -16.40 7.01
C LEU A 130 -1.95 -16.56 8.07
N GLY A 131 -1.17 -15.51 8.27
CA GLY A 131 -0.03 -15.51 9.20
C GLY A 131 1.24 -16.18 8.66
N ALA A 132 1.27 -16.60 7.40
CA ALA A 132 2.49 -17.06 6.75
C ALA A 132 3.48 -15.90 6.61
N ASP A 133 4.76 -16.19 6.88
CA ASP A 133 5.85 -15.25 6.62
C ASP A 133 6.09 -15.17 5.10
N LEU A 134 6.00 -13.96 4.57
CA LEU A 134 6.21 -13.66 3.14
C LEU A 134 7.63 -13.18 2.85
N GLN A 135 8.48 -13.07 3.87
CA GLN A 135 9.87 -12.65 3.67
C GLN A 135 10.66 -13.78 3.04
N ASP A 136 11.44 -13.44 2.01
CA ASP A 136 12.47 -14.33 1.51
C ASP A 136 13.41 -14.69 2.67
N GLY A 137 13.69 -15.98 2.83
CA GLY A 137 14.55 -16.46 3.91
C GLY A 137 15.84 -15.66 3.96
N LYS A 138 16.18 -15.12 5.13
CA LYS A 138 17.40 -14.32 5.32
C LYS A 138 18.60 -15.14 4.84
N ALA A 139 19.21 -14.70 3.74
CA ALA A 139 20.39 -15.34 3.19
C ALA A 139 21.44 -15.46 4.29
N GLU A 140 21.97 -16.67 4.49
CA GLU A 140 23.01 -16.91 5.47
C GLU A 140 24.30 -16.24 4.98
N VAL A 141 24.53 -15.01 5.45
CA VAL A 141 25.73 -14.25 5.08
C VAL A 141 26.91 -14.93 5.75
N ALA A 142 27.76 -15.57 4.95
CA ALA A 142 29.02 -16.12 5.43
C ALA A 142 29.83 -15.01 6.13
N ALA A 143 30.25 -15.27 7.37
CA ALA A 143 31.03 -14.30 8.12
C ALA A 143 32.33 -13.96 7.35
N PRO A 144 32.68 -12.67 7.21
CA PRO A 144 33.93 -12.31 6.57
C PRO A 144 35.11 -12.86 7.38
N ASN A 145 36.11 -13.41 6.69
CA ASN A 145 37.37 -13.81 7.32
C ASN A 145 38.19 -12.56 7.66
N LEU A 146 38.03 -12.06 8.90
CA LEU A 146 38.77 -10.92 9.42
C LEU A 146 40.04 -11.41 10.14
N ASP A 147 41.21 -10.98 9.67
CA ASP A 147 42.46 -11.14 10.42
C ASP A 147 42.61 -9.99 11.41
N LEU A 148 42.42 -10.29 12.70
CA LEU A 148 42.54 -9.32 13.80
C LEU A 148 43.88 -9.42 14.53
N SER A 149 44.84 -10.17 14.00
CA SER A 149 46.14 -10.44 14.66
C SER A 149 46.97 -9.17 14.91
N ALA A 150 46.75 -8.11 14.15
CA ALA A 150 47.39 -6.81 14.33
C ALA A 150 46.78 -5.93 15.44
N PHE A 151 45.56 -6.25 15.91
CA PHE A 151 44.87 -5.46 16.93
C PHE A 151 45.04 -6.09 18.31
N SER A 152 45.41 -5.27 19.29
CA SER A 152 45.50 -5.68 20.70
C SER A 152 44.61 -4.78 21.53
N LEU A 153 43.77 -5.36 22.37
CA LEU A 153 42.92 -4.62 23.30
C LEU A 153 43.62 -4.50 24.67
N ALA A 154 43.67 -3.29 25.22
CA ALA A 154 44.19 -3.08 26.57
C ALA A 154 43.21 -3.63 27.62
N PRO A 155 43.68 -4.01 28.82
CA PRO A 155 42.80 -4.43 29.92
C PRO A 155 41.72 -3.40 30.24
N VAL A 156 40.56 -3.87 30.69
CA VAL A 156 39.46 -2.99 31.12
C VAL A 156 39.95 -2.02 32.20
N GLY A 157 39.61 -0.74 32.05
CA GLY A 157 40.08 0.33 32.93
C GLY A 157 41.42 0.96 32.53
N SER A 158 42.03 0.54 31.41
CA SER A 158 43.18 1.24 30.83
C SER A 158 42.74 2.56 30.16
N ASP A 159 43.50 3.63 30.37
CA ASP A 159 43.27 4.94 29.75
C ASP A 159 43.56 4.89 28.24
N MET A 160 42.62 5.36 27.42
CA MET A 160 42.71 5.29 25.95
C MET A 160 43.52 6.49 25.42
N GLY A 161 44.73 6.25 24.91
CA GLY A 161 45.58 7.29 24.31
C GLY A 161 47.04 7.29 24.75
N GLN A 162 47.43 6.44 25.71
CA GLN A 162 48.82 6.30 26.10
C GLN A 162 49.57 5.40 25.12
N ALA A 163 50.66 5.92 24.55
CA ALA A 163 51.56 5.14 23.71
C ALA A 163 52.09 3.92 24.48
N LYS A 164 52.23 2.78 23.79
CA LYS A 164 52.75 1.53 24.37
C LYS A 164 54.08 1.82 25.09
N ALA A 165 54.11 1.59 26.40
CA ALA A 165 55.33 1.75 27.19
C ALA A 165 56.42 0.83 26.62
N ALA A 166 57.57 1.42 26.26
CA ALA A 166 58.73 0.65 25.83
C ALA A 166 59.14 -0.32 26.94
N GLN A 167 59.52 -1.55 26.58
CA GLN A 167 60.03 -2.51 27.54
C GLN A 167 61.22 -1.91 28.29
N ALA A 168 61.18 -1.98 29.63
CA ALA A 168 62.23 -1.45 30.48
C ALA A 168 63.57 -2.09 30.09
N ALA A 169 64.57 -1.25 29.82
CA ALA A 169 65.92 -1.71 29.55
C ALA A 169 66.44 -2.53 30.74
N PRO A 170 67.32 -3.53 30.51
CA PRO A 170 67.91 -4.30 31.59
C PRO A 170 68.60 -3.35 32.58
N ALA A 171 68.44 -3.64 33.88
CA ALA A 171 69.05 -2.83 34.93
C ALA A 171 70.58 -2.78 34.75
N PRO A 172 71.22 -1.62 34.98
CA PRO A 172 72.68 -1.51 34.91
C PRO A 172 73.31 -2.39 35.99
N ASP A 173 74.47 -2.98 35.68
CA ASP A 173 75.20 -3.85 36.60
C ASP A 173 75.72 -3.06 37.82
N THR A 174 75.20 -3.37 39.00
CA THR A 174 75.56 -2.73 40.28
C THR A 174 76.56 -3.53 41.10
N SER A 175 77.15 -4.60 40.54
CA SER A 175 78.04 -5.55 41.25
C SER A 175 79.29 -4.92 41.86
N HIS A 176 79.64 -3.67 41.49
CA HIS A 176 80.81 -2.95 41.98
C HIS A 176 80.50 -1.87 43.04
N LEU A 177 79.23 -1.67 43.43
CA LEU A 177 78.86 -0.75 44.50
C LEU A 177 78.98 -1.42 45.87
N LYS A 178 79.83 -0.87 46.75
CA LYS A 178 79.89 -1.24 48.18
C LYS A 178 79.66 0.01 49.02
N LEU A 179 78.70 -0.05 49.94
CA LEU A 179 78.55 0.95 51.00
C LEU A 179 79.65 0.74 52.04
N LEU A 180 80.36 1.83 52.39
CA LEU A 180 81.27 1.91 53.54
C LEU A 180 80.48 2.28 54.80
#